data_AF-K3YY91-F1
#
_entry.id   AF-K3YY91-F1
#
_cell.length_a   1.000
_cell.length_b   1.000
_cell.length_c   1.000
_cell.angle_alpha   90.00
_cell.angle_beta   90.00
_cell.angle_gamma   90.00
#
_symmetry.space_group_name_H-M   'P 1'
#
loop_
_entity.id
_entity.type
_entity.pdbx_description
1 polymer ?
#
loop_
_entity_poly.entity_id
_entity_poly.type
_entity_poly.pdbx_seq_one_letter_code
_entity_poly.pdbx_strand_id
1 'polypeptide(L)'
;GACGYQNAVEQPPFSSMVTAGGLSIFQNGKGCGSCFQVKCTEHASCSGSPVTVVLTDECPDGACQQEPVHFDLSGTAFGAMAKPGQDDLLLNAGRLRVQYTRVPCNWHGMDVAFKVDAGSNPYYLAVLIECESGDGDLRSVEVIQSGGAWAPMQQSWGAVWKYNSGPALQAPISLRLISGSGRVLIADKVIPPGWTPGRTYRSIVNFNFS
;
A
#
# COMPACT_ATOMS: atom_id res chain seq x y z
N GLY A 1 -5.07 -6.85 -6.88
CA GLY A 1 -6.04 -6.07 -6.10
C GLY A 1 -6.14 -4.63 -6.53
N ALA A 2 -7.18 -3.97 -6.02
CA ALA A 2 -7.59 -2.60 -6.27
C ALA A 2 -6.53 -1.54 -5.92
N CYS A 3 -5.53 -1.87 -5.08
CA CYS A 3 -4.42 -0.94 -4.81
C CYS A 3 -3.38 -0.84 -5.93
N GLY A 4 -3.36 -1.78 -6.88
CA GLY A 4 -2.45 -1.73 -8.03
C GLY A 4 -1.09 -2.41 -7.84
N TYR A 5 -0.80 -3.00 -6.67
CA TYR A 5 0.48 -3.66 -6.37
C TYR A 5 0.80 -4.92 -7.22
N GLN A 6 -0.17 -5.44 -7.99
CA GLN A 6 0.02 -6.58 -8.90
C GLN A 6 0.72 -7.76 -8.18
N ASN A 7 1.72 -8.37 -8.81
CA ASN A 7 2.45 -9.53 -8.27
C ASN A 7 3.35 -9.17 -7.08
N ALA A 8 3.53 -7.89 -6.74
CA ALA A 8 4.35 -7.50 -5.59
C ALA A 8 3.76 -8.03 -4.28
N VAL A 9 2.44 -8.24 -4.20
CA VAL A 9 1.76 -8.74 -2.98
C VAL A 9 2.26 -10.10 -2.52
N GLU A 10 2.74 -10.94 -3.44
CA GLU A 10 3.28 -12.28 -3.14
C GLU A 10 4.77 -12.25 -2.81
N GLN A 11 5.47 -11.17 -3.17
CA GLN A 11 6.92 -11.05 -3.04
C GLN A 11 7.28 -10.28 -1.76
N PRO A 12 8.50 -10.46 -1.21
CA PRO A 12 8.99 -9.59 -0.16
C PRO A 12 8.95 -8.11 -0.57
N PRO A 13 8.57 -7.18 0.34
CA PRO A 13 8.24 -7.43 1.74
C PRO A 13 6.80 -7.86 2.05
N PHE A 14 5.86 -7.75 1.10
CA PHE A 14 4.47 -8.11 1.39
C PHE A 14 4.36 -9.58 1.79
N SER A 15 5.04 -10.47 1.07
CA SER A 15 5.14 -11.91 1.37
C SER A 15 3.79 -12.55 1.68
N SER A 16 2.75 -12.14 0.95
CA SER A 16 1.37 -12.54 1.16
C SER A 16 0.80 -12.19 2.55
N MET A 17 1.46 -11.37 3.37
CA MET A 17 0.90 -10.81 4.61
C MET A 17 -0.01 -9.61 4.29
N VAL A 18 -1.07 -9.88 3.53
CA VAL A 18 -1.94 -8.88 2.92
C VAL A 18 -3.43 -9.15 3.18
N THR A 19 -4.25 -8.12 2.98
CA THR A 19 -5.70 -8.17 3.13
C THR A 19 -6.41 -7.30 2.10
N ALA A 20 -7.61 -7.73 1.71
CA ALA A 20 -8.63 -6.85 1.16
C ALA A 20 -9.48 -6.28 2.30
N GLY A 21 -9.86 -5.01 2.22
CA GLY A 21 -10.66 -4.35 3.23
C GLY A 21 -12.05 -4.00 2.71
N GLY A 22 -13.05 -4.08 3.59
CA GLY A 22 -14.35 -3.44 3.34
C GLY A 22 -14.23 -1.92 3.15
N LEU A 23 -15.32 -1.27 2.78
CA LEU A 23 -15.35 0.16 2.39
C LEU A 23 -14.76 1.10 3.45
N SER A 24 -14.95 0.81 4.74
CA SER A 24 -14.44 1.60 5.86
C SER A 24 -12.91 1.59 5.99
N ILE A 25 -12.26 0.51 5.53
CA ILE A 25 -10.80 0.35 5.53
C ILE A 25 -10.22 0.80 4.19
N PHE A 26 -10.83 0.39 3.06
CA PHE A 26 -10.32 0.69 1.72
C PHE A 26 -10.43 2.17 1.35
N GLN A 27 -11.53 2.83 1.72
CA GLN A 27 -11.74 4.28 1.55
C GLN A 27 -11.46 4.78 0.12
N ASN A 28 -11.97 4.06 -0.88
CA ASN A 28 -11.76 4.38 -2.29
C ASN A 28 -10.27 4.49 -2.66
N GLY A 29 -9.46 3.55 -2.18
CA GLY A 29 -8.02 3.49 -2.41
C GLY A 29 -7.17 4.34 -1.48
N LYS A 30 -7.75 5.23 -0.65
CA LYS A 30 -6.99 6.02 0.32
C LYS A 30 -6.37 5.18 1.42
N GLY A 31 -6.93 4.01 1.72
CA GLY A 31 -6.35 3.09 2.71
C GLY A 31 -5.20 2.24 2.15
N CYS A 32 -4.95 2.25 0.84
CA CYS A 32 -3.94 1.40 0.23
C CYS A 32 -2.57 1.61 0.86
N GLY A 33 -1.91 0.50 1.21
CA GLY A 33 -0.61 0.52 1.90
C GLY A 33 -0.71 0.64 3.43
N SER A 34 -1.87 0.93 4.01
CA SER A 34 -2.05 0.96 5.47
C SER A 34 -1.80 -0.41 6.10
N CYS A 35 -1.16 -0.41 7.28
CA CYS A 35 -0.87 -1.61 8.05
C CYS A 35 -1.79 -1.77 9.26
N PHE A 36 -2.16 -3.02 9.53
CA PHE A 36 -3.01 -3.39 10.65
C PHE A 36 -2.40 -4.57 11.38
N GLN A 37 -2.45 -4.54 12.71
CA GLN A 37 -2.34 -5.77 13.50
C GLN A 37 -3.72 -6.38 13.64
N VAL A 38 -3.85 -7.66 13.28
CA VAL A 38 -5.09 -8.44 13.37
C VAL A 38 -4.83 -9.68 14.20
N LYS A 39 -5.73 -10.00 15.12
CA LYS A 39 -5.65 -11.21 15.94
C LYS A 39 -7.01 -11.84 16.17
N CYS A 40 -7.03 -13.16 16.34
CA CYS A 40 -8.21 -13.89 16.77
C CYS A 40 -7.99 -14.49 18.17
N THR A 41 -9.07 -14.69 18.92
CA THR A 41 -9.02 -15.22 20.30
C THR A 41 -10.10 -16.27 20.60
N GLU A 42 -11.19 -16.31 19.85
CA GLU A 42 -12.36 -17.13 20.19
C GLU A 42 -12.25 -18.58 19.69
N HIS A 43 -11.61 -18.81 18.54
CA HIS A 43 -11.45 -20.15 17.98
C HIS A 43 -10.31 -20.93 18.68
N ALA A 44 -10.48 -22.24 18.89
CA ALA A 44 -9.52 -23.07 19.63
C ALA A 44 -8.11 -23.05 19.03
N SER A 45 -8.00 -22.86 17.71
CA SER A 45 -6.72 -22.76 16.99
C SER A 45 -6.10 -21.36 16.98
N CYS A 46 -6.77 -20.34 17.52
CA CYS A 46 -6.18 -19.00 17.62
C CYS A 46 -4.97 -18.98 18.54
N SER A 47 -3.87 -18.38 18.09
CA SER A 47 -2.69 -18.17 18.93
C SER A 47 -2.89 -17.09 19.99
N GLY A 48 -3.84 -16.17 19.77
CA GLY A 48 -4.02 -14.94 20.56
C GLY A 48 -2.97 -13.86 20.26
N SER A 49 -1.98 -14.14 19.42
CA SER A 49 -0.95 -13.19 18.99
C SER A 49 -1.39 -12.47 17.71
N PRO A 50 -1.09 -11.16 17.55
CA PRO A 50 -1.41 -10.44 16.34
C PRO A 50 -0.43 -10.74 15.21
N VAL A 51 -0.95 -10.68 13.99
CA VAL A 51 -0.18 -10.63 12.75
C VAL A 51 -0.32 -9.26 12.12
N THR A 52 0.76 -8.76 11.50
CA THR A 52 0.69 -7.51 10.74
C THR A 52 0.32 -7.82 9.30
N VAL A 53 -0.68 -7.11 8.77
CA VAL A 53 -1.13 -7.22 7.39
C VAL A 53 -1.17 -5.85 6.72
N VAL A 54 -0.99 -5.85 5.41
CA VAL A 54 -1.03 -4.63 4.59
C VAL A 54 -2.29 -4.64 3.72
N LEU A 55 -2.98 -3.51 3.66
CA LEU A 55 -4.14 -3.34 2.79
C LEU A 55 -3.70 -3.21 1.33
N THR A 56 -4.06 -4.20 0.50
CA THR A 56 -3.66 -4.26 -0.91
C THR A 56 -4.83 -4.39 -1.88
N ASP A 57 -6.04 -4.55 -1.36
CA ASP A 57 -7.22 -4.79 -2.17
C ASP A 57 -8.49 -4.26 -1.50
N GLU A 58 -9.57 -4.23 -2.28
CA GLU A 58 -10.91 -3.93 -1.84
C GLU A 58 -11.71 -5.23 -1.77
N CYS A 59 -12.50 -5.39 -0.71
CA CYS A 59 -13.59 -6.35 -0.70
C CYS A 59 -14.92 -5.58 -0.75
N PRO A 60 -15.50 -5.39 -1.94
CA PRO A 60 -16.57 -4.44 -2.13
C PRO A 60 -17.96 -4.98 -1.76
N ASP A 61 -18.17 -6.30 -1.73
CA ASP A 61 -19.50 -6.91 -1.67
C ASP A 61 -19.63 -8.10 -0.71
N GLY A 62 -20.84 -8.68 -0.67
CA GLY A 62 -21.13 -9.93 0.03
C GLY A 62 -20.80 -9.89 1.52
N ALA A 63 -19.88 -10.76 1.94
CA ALA A 63 -19.41 -10.87 3.33
C ALA A 63 -18.91 -9.54 3.90
N CYS A 64 -18.31 -8.72 3.04
CA CYS A 64 -17.55 -7.54 3.41
C CYS A 64 -18.43 -6.32 3.71
N GLN A 65 -19.73 -6.43 3.41
CA GLN A 65 -20.75 -5.42 3.76
C GLN A 65 -21.66 -5.85 4.93
N GLN A 66 -21.50 -7.07 5.45
CA GLN A 66 -22.36 -7.58 6.53
C GLN A 66 -22.02 -6.96 7.89
N GLU A 67 -20.77 -6.48 8.05
CA GLU A 67 -20.27 -5.90 9.28
C GLU A 67 -19.67 -4.51 9.01
N PRO A 68 -19.66 -3.58 9.99
CA PRO A 68 -19.10 -2.24 9.79
C PRO A 68 -17.63 -2.22 9.36
N VAL A 69 -16.89 -3.27 9.74
CA VAL A 69 -15.47 -3.46 9.44
C VAL A 69 -15.25 -4.92 9.07
N HIS A 70 -14.60 -5.16 7.95
CA HIS A 70 -14.33 -6.50 7.43
C HIS A 70 -12.93 -6.57 6.83
N PHE A 71 -12.18 -7.61 7.20
CA PHE A 71 -10.89 -7.98 6.63
C PHE A 71 -11.06 -9.30 5.90
N ASP A 72 -10.82 -9.31 4.59
CA ASP A 72 -10.65 -10.52 3.81
C ASP A 72 -9.15 -10.78 3.69
N LEU A 73 -8.65 -11.63 4.58
CA LEU A 73 -7.22 -11.91 4.72
C LEU A 73 -6.80 -12.93 3.66
N SER A 74 -5.59 -12.79 3.12
CA SER A 74 -4.99 -13.89 2.38
C SER A 74 -4.89 -15.15 3.25
N GLY A 75 -4.82 -16.33 2.62
CA GLY A 75 -4.63 -17.59 3.36
C GLY A 75 -3.38 -17.58 4.25
N THR A 76 -2.29 -16.97 3.77
CA THR A 76 -1.05 -16.80 4.55
C THR A 76 -1.27 -15.96 5.80
N ALA A 77 -1.89 -14.78 5.67
CA ALA A 77 -2.17 -13.91 6.80
C ALA A 77 -3.18 -14.52 7.79
N PHE A 78 -4.21 -15.18 7.28
CA PHE A 78 -5.24 -15.83 8.09
C PHE A 78 -4.65 -16.99 8.90
N GLY A 79 -3.91 -17.88 8.24
CA GLY A 79 -3.23 -19.02 8.87
C GLY A 79 -2.17 -18.59 9.88
N ALA A 80 -1.48 -17.47 9.64
CA ALA A 80 -0.48 -16.93 10.57
C ALA A 80 -1.05 -16.50 11.94
N MET A 81 -2.37 -16.31 12.07
CA MET A 81 -3.01 -16.09 13.37
C MET A 81 -3.15 -17.38 14.21
N ALA A 82 -2.92 -18.55 13.62
CA ALA A 82 -3.10 -19.83 14.28
C ALA A 82 -1.95 -20.18 15.23
N LYS A 83 -2.22 -21.09 16.17
CA LYS A 83 -1.19 -21.80 16.93
C LYS A 83 -0.28 -22.57 15.96
N PRO A 84 1.00 -22.80 16.32
CA PRO A 84 1.92 -23.56 15.48
C PRO A 84 1.32 -24.90 15.03
N GLY A 85 1.27 -25.14 13.72
CA GLY A 85 0.73 -26.36 13.10
C GLY A 85 -0.80 -26.48 13.08
N GLN A 86 -1.54 -25.39 13.33
CA GLN A 86 -3.01 -25.37 13.29
C GLN A 86 -3.57 -24.38 12.27
N ASP A 87 -2.75 -23.94 11.31
CA ASP A 87 -3.12 -23.03 10.23
C ASP A 87 -4.25 -23.59 9.37
N ASP A 88 -4.18 -24.85 8.92
CA ASP A 88 -5.25 -25.51 8.17
C ASP A 88 -6.57 -25.58 8.97
N LEU A 89 -6.49 -25.86 10.28
CA LEU A 89 -7.68 -25.91 11.15
C LEU A 89 -8.32 -24.53 11.28
N LEU A 90 -7.51 -23.48 11.40
CA LEU A 90 -8.02 -22.12 11.47
C LEU A 90 -8.64 -21.73 10.14
N LEU A 91 -7.95 -21.97 9.00
CA LEU A 91 -8.45 -21.69 7.65
C LEU A 91 -9.82 -22.34 7.39
N ASN A 92 -10.02 -23.57 7.85
CA ASN A 92 -11.29 -24.28 7.74
C ASN A 92 -12.45 -23.66 8.54
N ALA A 93 -12.17 -22.75 9.50
CA ALA A 93 -13.22 -21.99 10.17
C ALA A 93 -13.92 -21.01 9.22
N GLY A 94 -13.25 -20.57 8.15
CA GLY A 94 -13.75 -19.70 7.09
C GLY A 94 -13.98 -18.24 7.52
N ARG A 95 -14.66 -18.00 8.65
CA ARG A 95 -14.91 -16.68 9.21
C ARG A 95 -14.65 -16.65 10.70
N LEU A 96 -14.00 -15.60 11.16
CA LEU A 96 -13.65 -15.38 12.56
C LEU A 96 -14.02 -13.96 12.98
N ARG A 97 -14.37 -13.81 14.25
CA ARG A 97 -14.28 -12.51 14.90
C ARG A 97 -12.82 -12.23 15.22
N VAL A 98 -12.36 -11.06 14.82
CA VAL A 98 -10.99 -10.60 15.04
C VAL A 98 -10.99 -9.28 15.81
N GLN A 99 -9.91 -9.07 16.55
CA GLN A 99 -9.55 -7.77 17.07
C GLN A 99 -8.49 -7.19 16.14
N TYR A 100 -8.56 -5.88 15.89
CA TYR A 100 -7.61 -5.22 15.02
C TYR A 100 -7.22 -3.84 15.55
N THR A 101 -6.08 -3.35 15.10
CA THR A 101 -5.60 -1.99 15.36
C THR A 101 -4.75 -1.55 14.18
N ARG A 102 -4.98 -0.32 13.70
CA ARG A 102 -4.08 0.30 12.71
C ARG A 102 -2.74 0.57 13.37
N VAL A 103 -1.65 0.21 12.72
CA VAL A 103 -0.28 0.37 13.22
C VAL A 103 0.61 1.00 12.17
N PRO A 104 1.73 1.63 12.56
CA PRO A 104 2.73 2.07 11.60
C PRO A 104 3.28 0.90 10.77
N CYS A 105 3.38 1.09 9.45
CA CYS A 105 4.03 0.16 8.54
C CYS A 105 5.54 0.14 8.74
N ASN A 106 6.12 -1.07 8.81
CA ASN A 106 7.55 -1.27 8.91
C ASN A 106 8.09 -2.20 7.82
N TRP A 107 8.87 -1.61 6.93
CA TRP A 107 9.47 -2.29 5.79
C TRP A 107 10.93 -2.69 6.02
N HIS A 108 11.38 -2.72 7.29
CA HIS A 108 12.66 -3.30 7.74
C HIS A 108 13.88 -2.77 6.97
N GLY A 109 13.94 -1.46 6.77
CA GLY A 109 15.05 -0.79 6.08
C GLY A 109 14.88 -0.65 4.57
N MET A 110 13.73 -1.05 4.01
CA MET A 110 13.39 -0.70 2.63
C MET A 110 12.84 0.72 2.52
N ASP A 111 13.33 1.43 1.51
CA ASP A 111 12.86 2.75 1.12
C ASP A 111 11.68 2.68 0.16
N VAL A 112 10.99 3.81 0.01
CA VAL A 112 9.83 3.93 -0.88
C VAL A 112 10.25 3.62 -2.32
N ALA A 113 9.41 2.84 -3.00
CA ALA A 113 9.59 2.49 -4.41
C ALA A 113 8.52 3.16 -5.28
N PHE A 114 8.93 3.53 -6.49
CA PHE A 114 8.13 4.27 -7.46
C PHE A 114 8.08 3.51 -8.77
N LYS A 115 6.98 2.82 -9.04
CA LYS A 115 6.78 2.11 -10.30
C LYS A 115 6.04 3.00 -11.27
N VAL A 116 6.76 3.45 -12.31
CA VAL A 116 6.16 4.22 -13.40
C VAL A 116 5.27 3.28 -14.22
N ASP A 117 4.01 3.66 -14.39
CA ASP A 117 3.02 2.88 -15.12
C ASP A 117 3.43 2.69 -16.59
N ALA A 118 3.12 1.53 -17.18
CA ALA A 118 3.49 1.22 -18.56
C ALA A 118 2.82 2.12 -19.60
N GLY A 119 1.67 2.74 -19.27
CA GLY A 119 1.00 3.73 -20.10
C GLY A 119 1.57 5.14 -20.01
N SER A 120 2.56 5.38 -19.14
CA SER A 120 3.25 6.67 -19.05
C SER A 120 3.98 7.00 -20.36
N ASN A 121 4.08 8.28 -20.69
CA ASN A 121 4.72 8.79 -21.90
C ASN A 121 5.25 10.21 -21.65
N PRO A 122 5.91 10.87 -22.63
CA PRO A 122 6.49 12.19 -22.38
C PRO A 122 5.51 13.28 -21.91
N TYR A 123 4.19 13.11 -22.01
CA TYR A 123 3.20 14.12 -21.63
C TYR A 123 2.30 13.68 -20.46
N TYR A 124 2.48 12.44 -20.00
CA TYR A 124 1.66 11.80 -18.99
C TYR A 124 2.53 10.91 -18.09
N LEU A 125 2.48 11.17 -16.79
CA LEU A 125 3.15 10.35 -15.79
C LEU A 125 2.10 9.72 -14.88
N ALA A 126 2.15 8.40 -14.70
CA ALA A 126 1.46 7.72 -13.61
C ALA A 126 2.46 6.88 -12.83
N VAL A 127 2.39 6.94 -11.50
CA VAL A 127 3.34 6.29 -10.59
C VAL A 127 2.56 5.55 -9.52
N LEU A 128 2.77 4.24 -9.44
CA LEU A 128 2.41 3.43 -8.29
C LEU A 128 3.48 3.61 -7.22
N ILE A 129 3.07 3.99 -6.02
CA ILE A 129 3.95 4.20 -4.88
C ILE A 129 3.79 3.01 -3.93
N GLU A 130 4.92 2.46 -3.47
CA GLU A 130 4.96 1.26 -2.65
C GLU A 130 5.94 1.43 -1.49
N CYS A 131 5.71 0.66 -0.42
CA CYS A 131 6.61 0.54 0.73
C CYS A 131 6.77 1.84 1.54
N GLU A 132 5.71 2.64 1.66
CA GLU A 132 5.65 3.76 2.59
C GLU A 132 5.62 3.25 4.03
N SER A 133 6.67 3.56 4.80
CA SER A 133 6.71 3.30 6.24
C SER A 133 5.83 4.30 6.97
N GLY A 134 5.61 4.08 8.27
CA GLY A 134 4.78 4.99 9.05
C GLY A 134 3.30 4.82 8.74
N ASP A 135 2.60 5.82 8.25
CA ASP A 135 1.14 5.73 8.10
C ASP A 135 0.73 4.65 7.08
N GLY A 136 1.60 4.38 6.10
CA GLY A 136 1.36 3.43 5.02
C GLY A 136 0.46 3.96 3.90
N ASP A 137 -0.29 5.03 4.15
CA ASP A 137 -1.15 5.70 3.18
C ASP A 137 -0.71 7.15 2.89
N LEU A 138 -1.15 7.64 1.73
CA LEU A 138 -0.86 8.99 1.26
C LEU A 138 -2.15 9.79 1.10
N ARG A 139 -2.16 10.99 1.67
CA ARG A 139 -3.24 11.96 1.49
C ARG A 139 -3.09 12.71 0.16
N SER A 140 -1.86 13.05 -0.23
CA SER A 140 -1.58 13.75 -1.48
C SER A 140 -0.14 13.53 -1.93
N VAL A 141 0.07 13.67 -3.23
CA VAL A 141 1.39 13.58 -3.86
C VAL A 141 1.58 14.80 -4.75
N GLU A 142 2.78 15.37 -4.72
CA GLU A 142 3.19 16.45 -5.62
C GLU A 142 4.39 15.99 -6.45
N VAL A 143 4.51 16.55 -7.64
CA VAL A 143 5.59 16.31 -8.58
C VAL A 143 6.30 17.61 -8.92
N ILE A 144 7.62 17.56 -9.06
CA ILE A 144 8.41 18.65 -9.63
C ILE A 144 9.33 18.10 -10.72
N GLN A 145 9.39 18.83 -11.81
CA GLN A 145 10.25 18.56 -12.96
C GLN A 145 11.50 19.45 -12.86
N SER A 146 12.54 19.13 -13.64
CA SER A 146 13.74 19.97 -13.72
C SER A 146 13.37 21.40 -14.16
N GLY A 147 13.74 22.40 -13.34
CA GLY A 147 13.43 23.81 -13.58
C GLY A 147 11.96 24.22 -13.37
N GLY A 148 11.11 23.33 -12.85
CA GLY A 148 9.70 23.59 -12.60
C GLY A 148 9.38 24.02 -11.16
N ALA A 149 8.09 23.99 -10.83
CA ALA A 149 7.56 24.15 -9.47
C ALA A 149 6.77 22.89 -9.08
N TRP A 150 6.55 22.70 -7.77
CA TRP A 150 5.71 21.62 -7.26
C TRP A 150 4.28 21.76 -7.80
N ALA A 151 3.77 20.68 -8.36
CA ALA A 151 2.41 20.59 -8.88
C ALA A 151 1.71 19.37 -8.26
N PRO A 152 0.41 19.45 -7.94
CA PRO A 152 -0.32 18.33 -7.38
C PRO A 152 -0.49 17.21 -8.41
N MET A 153 -0.36 15.97 -7.96
CA MET A 153 -0.78 14.79 -8.70
C MET A 153 -2.21 14.40 -8.32
N GLN A 154 -2.94 13.82 -9.26
CA GLN A 154 -4.28 13.29 -9.03
C GLN A 154 -4.19 11.79 -8.68
N GLN A 155 -4.88 11.34 -7.63
CA GLN A 155 -5.06 9.91 -7.39
C GLN A 155 -5.85 9.32 -8.57
N SER A 156 -5.26 8.37 -9.29
CA SER A 156 -5.90 7.73 -10.44
C SER A 156 -6.77 6.56 -9.99
N TRP A 157 -6.17 5.58 -9.32
CA TRP A 157 -6.86 4.48 -8.64
C TRP A 157 -5.92 3.89 -7.60
N GLY A 158 -6.43 3.37 -6.48
CA GLY A 158 -5.60 2.72 -5.47
C GLY A 158 -4.42 3.59 -5.02
N ALA A 159 -3.20 3.03 -5.07
CA ALA A 159 -1.94 3.72 -4.76
C ALA A 159 -1.26 4.37 -5.98
N VAL A 160 -1.98 4.55 -7.11
CA VAL A 160 -1.46 5.16 -8.34
C VAL A 160 -1.80 6.64 -8.41
N TRP A 161 -0.77 7.47 -8.59
CA TRP A 161 -0.87 8.92 -8.73
C TRP A 161 -0.46 9.36 -10.12
N LYS A 162 -1.26 10.22 -10.77
CA LYS A 162 -1.04 10.68 -12.14
C LYS A 162 -0.86 12.18 -12.26
N TYR A 163 -0.13 12.59 -13.30
CA TYR A 163 0.14 13.97 -13.65
C TYR A 163 0.14 14.13 -15.18
N ASN A 164 -0.68 15.05 -15.68
CA ASN A 164 -0.67 15.48 -17.07
C ASN A 164 0.20 16.73 -17.15
N SER A 165 1.36 16.64 -17.79
CA SER A 165 2.33 17.74 -17.77
C SER A 165 1.98 18.88 -18.70
N GLY A 166 1.24 18.62 -19.79
CA GLY A 166 1.00 19.58 -20.87
C GLY A 166 2.15 19.54 -21.89
N PRO A 167 3.24 20.30 -21.69
CA PRO A 167 4.54 20.06 -22.35
C PRO A 167 5.17 18.72 -22.01
N ALA A 168 6.23 18.37 -22.75
CA ALA A 168 7.02 17.18 -22.47
C ALA A 168 7.70 17.26 -21.09
N LEU A 169 7.66 16.14 -20.35
CA LEU A 169 8.20 15.97 -19.02
C LEU A 169 9.71 16.22 -19.01
N GLN A 170 10.16 17.08 -18.11
CA GLN A 170 11.58 17.41 -17.92
C GLN A 170 12.15 16.65 -16.72
N ALA A 171 12.91 15.60 -17.01
CA ALA A 171 13.64 14.83 -16.01
C ALA A 171 14.94 15.57 -15.56
N PRO A 172 15.49 15.26 -14.37
CA PRO A 172 14.96 14.35 -13.37
C PRO A 172 13.67 14.88 -12.71
N ILE A 173 12.83 13.95 -12.25
CA ILE A 173 11.57 14.24 -11.57
C ILE A 173 11.70 13.85 -10.09
N SER A 174 11.29 14.75 -9.21
CA SER A 174 11.18 14.52 -7.77
C SER A 174 9.71 14.40 -7.37
N LEU A 175 9.44 13.61 -6.33
CA LEU A 175 8.09 13.42 -5.78
C LEU A 175 8.08 13.83 -4.31
N ARG A 176 7.03 14.55 -3.91
CA ARG A 176 6.75 14.89 -2.51
C ARG A 176 5.51 14.13 -2.07
N LEU A 177 5.66 13.34 -1.02
CA LEU A 177 4.62 12.51 -0.45
C LEU A 177 4.13 13.15 0.84
N ILE A 178 2.81 13.28 0.98
CA ILE A 178 2.16 13.76 2.19
C ILE A 178 1.34 12.61 2.75
N SER A 179 1.73 12.10 3.92
CA SER A 179 1.08 10.96 4.58
C SER A 179 -0.31 11.32 5.11
N GLY A 180 -1.09 10.33 5.55
CA GLY A 180 -2.39 10.55 6.18
C GLY A 180 -2.36 11.53 7.36
N SER A 181 -1.31 11.47 8.20
CA SER A 181 -1.05 12.38 9.32
C SER A 181 -0.44 13.73 8.92
N GLY A 182 -0.17 13.96 7.64
CA GLY A 182 0.38 15.21 7.12
C GLY A 182 1.90 15.31 7.16
N ARG A 183 2.62 14.21 7.44
CA ARG A 183 4.09 14.19 7.36
C ARG A 183 4.52 14.28 5.91
N VAL A 184 5.62 15.00 5.67
CA VAL A 184 6.14 15.27 4.33
C VAL A 184 7.44 14.49 4.12
N LEU A 185 7.52 13.78 3.00
CA LEU A 185 8.73 13.10 2.52
C LEU A 185 9.03 13.57 1.09
N ILE A 186 10.28 13.85 0.77
CA ILE A 186 10.70 14.22 -0.59
C ILE A 186 11.66 13.15 -1.11
N ALA A 187 11.26 12.47 -2.17
CA ALA A 187 12.11 11.61 -2.97
C ALA A 187 12.73 12.44 -4.11
N ASP A 188 13.90 13.02 -3.84
CA ASP A 188 14.57 13.91 -4.79
C ASP A 188 15.13 13.14 -6.00
N LYS A 189 14.81 13.62 -7.21
CA LYS A 189 15.30 13.13 -8.50
C LYS A 189 15.17 11.62 -8.68
N VAL A 190 14.13 11.03 -8.06
CA VAL A 190 13.95 9.58 -7.99
C VAL A 190 13.63 8.96 -9.35
N ILE A 191 12.99 9.71 -10.26
CA ILE A 191 12.80 9.29 -11.65
C ILE A 191 13.85 10.03 -12.51
N PRO A 192 14.88 9.34 -13.02
CA PRO A 192 16.03 9.96 -13.69
C PRO A 192 15.74 10.33 -15.16
N PRO A 193 16.64 11.09 -15.82
CA PRO A 193 16.64 11.20 -17.27
C PRO A 193 16.70 9.81 -17.94
N GLY A 194 15.97 9.64 -19.04
CA GLY A 194 15.90 8.37 -19.75
C GLY A 194 15.03 7.30 -19.07
N TRP A 195 14.20 7.69 -18.09
CA TRP A 195 13.21 6.79 -17.50
C TRP A 195 12.36 6.10 -18.56
N THR A 196 12.01 4.84 -18.31
CA THR A 196 11.18 4.02 -19.18
C THR A 196 9.88 3.64 -18.46
N PRO A 197 8.71 3.68 -19.15
CA PRO A 197 7.46 3.16 -18.61
C PRO A 197 7.56 1.70 -18.17
N GLY A 198 6.81 1.33 -17.12
CA GLY A 198 6.80 -0.02 -16.55
C GLY A 198 7.96 -0.34 -15.61
N ARG A 199 8.93 0.58 -15.43
CA ARG A 199 10.07 0.37 -14.52
C ARG A 199 9.81 0.92 -13.13
N THR A 200 10.42 0.25 -12.15
CA THR A 200 10.49 0.69 -10.76
C THR A 200 11.79 1.43 -10.48
N TYR A 201 11.68 2.59 -9.86
CA TYR A 201 12.78 3.40 -9.34
C TYR A 201 12.69 3.42 -7.83
N ARG A 202 13.79 3.05 -7.15
CA ARG A 202 13.85 3.01 -5.69
C ARG A 202 14.50 4.28 -5.18
N SER A 203 13.91 4.86 -4.13
CA SER A 203 14.51 5.99 -3.43
C SER A 203 15.51 5.52 -2.37
N ILE A 204 16.07 6.49 -1.64
CA ILE A 204 16.92 6.28 -0.45
C ILE A 204 16.28 6.93 0.78
N VAL A 205 14.95 7.10 0.76
CA VAL A 205 14.19 7.78 1.80
C VAL A 205 12.93 7.01 2.15
N ASN A 206 12.55 7.07 3.42
CA ASN A 206 11.26 6.61 3.90
C ASN A 206 10.78 7.48 5.06
N PHE A 207 9.50 7.36 5.43
CA PHE A 207 8.99 7.97 6.64
C PHE A 207 9.61 7.29 7.87
N ASN A 208 10.21 8.08 8.76
CA ASN A 208 10.72 7.58 10.02
C ASN A 208 9.58 7.16 10.97
N PHE A 209 9.87 6.20 11.85
CA PHE A 209 9.03 5.96 13.03
C PHE A 209 9.30 7.10 14.01
N SER A 210 8.28 7.90 14.28
CA SER A 210 8.25 8.84 15.40
C SER A 210 7.60 8.17 16.59
#